data_AF-A0A7C7DYA0-F1
#
_entry.id   AF-A0A7C7DYA0-F1
#
_cell.length_a   1.000
_cell.length_b   1.000
_cell.length_c   1.000
_cell.angle_alpha   90.00
_cell.angle_beta   90.00
_cell.angle_gamma   90.00
#
_symmetry.space_group_name_H-M   'P 1'
#
loop_
_entity.id
_entity.type
_entity.pdbx_description
1 polymer ?
#
loop_
_entity_poly.entity_id
_entity_poly.type
_entity_poly.pdbx_seq_one_letter_code
_entity_poly.pdbx_strand_id
1 'polypeptide(L)'
;MQDTHVRALMGIWVCDFTEASLAPHHELQISFFVAPQPVADIPAHPLSIAHLMLTRPDVAMLCFGLWNNTETVVAYNRERLGLDARLAQSTIVRDNTGGSMRFEVHDGATSRPVMNGSLRLQRRNQMHATWSLMRLVGLKTMLANLSAPYTPMRVVNPVTPMLPQNNVAMAYAKSQTNLLRYYDPATDNLRFGGAPFDQLDFRPTYVQQMEGFRFVYLDPSAAPTAPAQSSAPV
;
A
#
# COMPACT_ATOMS: atom_id res chain seq x y z
N MET A 1 -9.33 9.79 -7.99
CA MET A 1 -9.65 8.59 -8.77
C MET A 1 -10.69 7.81 -8.00
N GLN A 2 -11.68 7.26 -8.69
CA GLN A 2 -12.82 6.57 -8.08
C GLN A 2 -13.24 5.38 -8.93
N ASP A 3 -14.00 4.48 -8.34
CA ASP A 3 -14.67 3.42 -9.09
C ASP A 3 -16.04 3.85 -9.63
N THR A 4 -16.67 2.99 -10.42
CA THR A 4 -18.02 3.22 -11.00
C THR A 4 -19.14 3.30 -9.96
N HIS A 5 -18.85 3.05 -8.67
CA HIS A 5 -19.77 3.30 -7.55
C HIS A 5 -19.40 4.57 -6.78
N VAL A 6 -18.53 5.42 -7.35
CA VAL A 6 -18.08 6.70 -6.78
C VAL A 6 -17.31 6.51 -5.46
N ARG A 7 -16.57 5.40 -5.34
CA ARG A 7 -15.76 5.10 -4.15
C ARG A 7 -14.29 5.38 -4.42
N ALA A 8 -13.62 6.02 -3.46
CA ALA A 8 -12.17 6.13 -3.48
C ALA A 8 -11.51 4.77 -3.30
N LEU A 9 -10.38 4.55 -3.97
CA LEU A 9 -9.60 3.33 -3.85
C LEU A 9 -8.50 3.51 -2.81
N MET A 10 -8.53 2.71 -1.75
CA MET A 10 -7.64 2.83 -0.60
C MET A 10 -6.93 1.49 -0.31
N GLY A 11 -5.64 1.57 -0.02
CA GLY A 11 -4.81 0.46 0.43
C GLY A 11 -4.31 0.68 1.86
N ILE A 12 -4.21 -0.41 2.62
CA ILE A 12 -3.60 -0.45 3.94
C ILE A 12 -2.45 -1.46 3.89
N TRP A 13 -1.27 -1.01 4.27
CA TRP A 13 -0.06 -1.84 4.35
C TRP A 13 0.29 -2.01 5.82
N VAL A 14 0.37 -3.25 6.28
CA VAL A 14 0.85 -3.62 7.62
C VAL A 14 2.06 -4.51 7.40
N CYS A 15 3.24 -3.94 7.64
CA CYS A 15 4.52 -4.59 7.35
C CYS A 15 5.28 -4.84 8.64
N ASP A 16 5.82 -6.05 8.76
CA ASP A 16 6.79 -6.45 9.76
C ASP A 16 8.12 -6.71 9.03
N PHE A 17 9.02 -5.73 9.10
CA PHE A 17 10.34 -5.81 8.49
C PHE A 17 11.32 -6.38 9.51
N THR A 18 11.46 -7.69 9.52
CA THR A 18 12.41 -8.39 10.41
C THR A 18 13.86 -8.27 9.95
N GLU A 19 14.09 -8.03 8.65
CA GLU A 19 15.40 -7.85 8.02
C GLU A 19 15.34 -6.66 7.06
N ALA A 20 15.93 -5.52 7.46
CA ALA A 20 15.96 -4.32 6.63
C ALA A 20 17.27 -3.53 6.84
N SER A 21 17.68 -2.79 5.80
CA SER A 21 18.86 -1.91 5.86
C SER A 21 18.74 -0.78 6.90
N LEU A 22 17.51 -0.42 7.27
CA LEU A 22 17.21 0.57 8.31
C LEU A 22 16.96 -0.05 9.70
N ALA A 23 17.47 -1.28 9.91
CA ALA A 23 17.19 -2.14 11.06
C ALA A 23 15.73 -2.64 11.10
N PRO A 24 15.44 -3.67 11.92
CA PRO A 24 14.10 -4.22 12.02
C PRO A 24 13.08 -3.19 12.53
N HIS A 25 11.89 -3.17 11.93
CA HIS A 25 10.83 -2.22 12.28
C HIS A 25 9.46 -2.70 11.79
N HIS A 26 8.40 -2.08 12.31
CA HIS A 26 7.04 -2.19 11.80
C HIS A 26 6.68 -0.95 11.00
N GLU A 27 5.77 -1.13 10.05
CA GLU A 27 5.17 -0.05 9.28
C GLU A 27 3.67 -0.24 9.13
N LEU A 28 2.91 0.82 9.38
CA LEU A 28 1.53 0.97 8.95
C LEU A 28 1.48 2.11 7.93
N GLN A 29 1.03 1.83 6.72
CA GLN A 29 0.80 2.84 5.69
C GLN A 29 -0.66 2.82 5.23
N ILE A 30 -1.29 3.98 5.20
CA ILE A 30 -2.61 4.21 4.61
C ILE A 30 -2.40 4.99 3.32
N SER A 31 -2.90 4.45 2.21
CA SER A 31 -2.70 5.04 0.88
C SER A 31 -3.98 5.17 0.09
N PHE A 32 -4.11 6.25 -0.66
CA PHE A 32 -5.14 6.40 -1.69
C PHE A 32 -4.51 6.25 -3.06
N PHE A 33 -5.19 5.53 -3.96
CA PHE A 33 -4.72 5.42 -5.34
C PHE A 33 -5.16 6.65 -6.13
N VAL A 34 -4.20 7.29 -6.79
CA VAL A 34 -4.37 8.54 -7.53
C VAL A 34 -3.75 8.44 -8.92
N ALA A 35 -4.15 9.33 -9.82
CA ALA A 35 -3.54 9.50 -11.13
C ALA A 35 -3.19 10.99 -11.31
N PRO A 36 -2.10 11.32 -12.02
CA PRO A 36 -1.67 12.71 -12.21
C PRO A 36 -2.62 13.50 -13.12
N GLN A 37 -3.43 12.80 -13.91
CA GLN A 37 -4.45 13.36 -14.79
C GLN A 37 -5.79 12.68 -14.51
N PRO A 38 -6.93 13.32 -14.82
CA PRO A 38 -8.22 12.66 -14.79
C PRO A 38 -8.19 11.38 -15.64
N VAL A 39 -8.70 10.30 -15.07
CA VAL A 39 -8.81 8.99 -15.73
C VAL A 39 -10.27 8.57 -15.72
N ALA A 40 -10.67 7.74 -16.69
CA ALA A 40 -11.98 7.11 -16.67
C ALA A 40 -12.20 6.35 -15.36
N ASP A 41 -13.47 6.32 -14.91
CA ASP A 41 -13.85 5.60 -13.71
C ASP A 41 -13.46 4.12 -13.82
N ILE A 42 -13.02 3.59 -12.68
CA ILE A 42 -12.51 2.23 -12.62
C ILE A 42 -13.67 1.29 -12.38
N PRO A 43 -13.83 0.20 -13.15
CA PRO A 43 -14.89 -0.76 -12.88
C PRO A 43 -14.88 -1.20 -11.41
N ALA A 44 -16.03 -1.10 -10.74
CA ALA A 44 -16.16 -1.55 -9.37
C ALA A 44 -15.99 -3.07 -9.30
N HIS A 45 -14.90 -3.53 -8.69
CA HIS A 45 -14.62 -4.94 -8.51
C HIS A 45 -13.82 -5.12 -7.20
N PRO A 46 -14.02 -6.23 -6.45
CA PRO A 46 -13.25 -6.48 -5.23
C PRO A 46 -11.73 -6.41 -5.41
N LEU A 47 -11.23 -6.72 -6.60
CA LEU A 47 -9.80 -6.73 -6.97
C LEU A 47 -9.37 -5.53 -7.83
N SER A 48 -10.13 -4.44 -7.88
CA SER A 48 -9.80 -3.30 -8.75
C SER A 48 -8.42 -2.73 -8.44
N ILE A 49 -8.02 -2.63 -7.16
CA ILE A 49 -6.68 -2.13 -6.79
C ILE A 49 -5.58 -3.05 -7.32
N ALA A 50 -5.69 -4.37 -7.11
CA ALA A 50 -4.71 -5.33 -7.62
C ALA A 50 -4.63 -5.29 -9.16
N HIS A 51 -5.76 -5.13 -9.84
CA HIS A 51 -5.78 -4.94 -11.29
C HIS A 51 -4.99 -3.68 -11.69
N LEU A 52 -5.26 -2.53 -11.09
CA LEU A 52 -4.60 -1.28 -11.42
C LEU A 52 -3.09 -1.35 -11.21
N MET A 53 -2.66 -1.90 -10.07
CA MET A 53 -1.23 -2.03 -9.78
C MET A 53 -0.49 -2.88 -10.83
N LEU A 54 -1.18 -3.81 -11.49
CA LEU A 54 -0.60 -4.68 -12.51
C LEU A 54 -0.72 -4.15 -13.94
N THR A 55 -1.64 -3.22 -14.21
CA THR A 55 -1.96 -2.77 -15.58
C THR A 55 -1.79 -1.27 -15.82
N ARG A 56 -1.65 -0.46 -14.77
CA ARG A 56 -1.64 1.00 -14.85
C ARG A 56 -0.36 1.60 -14.24
N PRO A 57 0.73 1.71 -15.01
CA PRO A 57 1.98 2.30 -14.52
C PRO A 57 1.89 3.81 -14.22
N ASP A 58 0.82 4.46 -14.68
CA ASP A 58 0.51 5.86 -14.42
C ASP A 58 -0.20 6.09 -13.07
N VAL A 59 -0.76 5.04 -12.47
CA VAL A 59 -1.38 5.10 -11.15
C VAL A 59 -0.29 5.16 -10.07
N ALA A 60 -0.51 6.02 -9.09
CA ALA A 60 0.36 6.18 -7.94
C ALA A 60 -0.41 5.98 -6.63
N MET A 61 0.33 5.70 -5.57
CA MET A 61 -0.18 5.65 -4.20
C MET A 61 0.16 6.95 -3.49
N LEU A 62 -0.86 7.77 -3.21
CA LEU A 62 -0.72 8.87 -2.27
C LEU A 62 -0.58 8.29 -0.86
N CYS A 63 0.60 8.43 -0.27
CA CYS A 63 0.87 8.03 1.10
C CYS A 63 0.22 9.05 2.04
N PHE A 64 -0.98 8.74 2.53
CA PHE A 64 -1.79 9.68 3.29
C PHE A 64 -1.51 9.61 4.79
N GLY A 65 -1.10 8.45 5.29
CA GLY A 65 -0.63 8.30 6.66
C GLY A 65 0.43 7.20 6.73
N LEU A 66 1.49 7.44 7.50
CA LEU A 66 2.61 6.53 7.64
C LEU A 66 3.10 6.52 9.09
N TRP A 67 3.13 5.34 9.69
CA TRP A 67 3.56 5.12 11.06
C TRP A 67 4.64 4.05 11.10
N ASN A 68 5.81 4.39 11.65
CA ASN A 68 6.92 3.48 11.85
C ASN A 68 7.27 3.41 13.34
N ASN A 69 7.71 2.25 13.83
CA ASN A 69 7.99 2.07 15.27
C ASN A 69 9.45 2.38 15.68
N THR A 70 10.28 2.86 14.76
CA THR A 70 11.66 3.26 15.06
C THR A 70 11.93 4.68 14.57
N GLU A 71 12.68 5.45 15.35
CA GLU A 71 13.00 6.84 15.03
C GLU A 71 13.82 6.96 13.74
N THR A 72 14.77 6.05 13.53
CA THR A 72 15.62 6.02 12.32
C THR A 72 14.78 5.92 11.04
N VAL A 73 13.76 5.07 11.03
CA VAL A 73 12.90 4.89 9.85
C VAL A 73 11.98 6.10 9.66
N VAL A 74 11.45 6.67 10.76
CA VAL A 74 10.67 7.91 10.71
C VAL A 74 11.49 9.06 10.12
N ALA A 75 12.72 9.26 10.60
CA ALA A 75 13.63 10.29 10.08
C ALA A 75 13.94 10.06 8.60
N TYR A 76 14.26 8.83 8.20
CA TYR A 76 14.49 8.50 6.79
C TYR A 76 13.28 8.82 5.91
N ASN A 77 12.08 8.30 6.25
CA ASN A 77 10.87 8.51 5.47
C ASN A 77 10.46 9.99 5.41
N ARG A 78 10.62 10.74 6.50
CA ARG A 78 10.26 12.15 6.57
C ARG A 78 11.26 13.05 5.86
N GLU A 79 12.54 12.89 6.17
CA GLU A 79 13.59 13.83 5.74
C GLU A 79 14.14 13.50 4.36
N ARG A 80 14.20 12.21 3.98
CA ARG A 80 14.71 11.79 2.67
C ARG A 80 13.61 11.59 1.65
N LEU A 81 12.48 11.01 2.05
CA LEU A 81 11.39 10.71 1.10
C LEU A 81 10.27 11.74 1.14
N GLY A 82 10.26 12.65 2.11
CA GLY A 82 9.24 13.68 2.19
C GLY A 82 7.87 13.21 2.64
N LEU A 83 7.79 12.02 3.22
CA LEU A 83 6.53 11.42 3.68
C LEU A 83 6.17 11.98 5.07
N ASP A 84 4.88 12.07 5.39
CA ASP A 84 4.42 12.42 6.74
C ASP A 84 4.53 11.23 7.70
N ALA A 85 5.74 10.67 7.82
CA ALA A 85 6.03 9.54 8.69
C ALA A 85 5.96 9.97 10.15
N ARG A 86 5.34 9.15 11.00
CA ARG A 86 5.16 9.40 12.44
C ARG A 86 5.69 8.22 13.24
N LEU A 87 6.23 8.52 14.42
CA LEU A 87 6.62 7.47 15.35
C LEU A 87 5.36 6.78 15.87
N ALA A 88 5.42 5.47 16.05
CA ALA A 88 4.33 4.67 16.60
C ALA A 88 4.80 3.68 17.64
N GLN A 89 3.90 3.34 18.54
CA GLN A 89 3.99 2.13 19.35
C GLN A 89 3.18 1.05 18.66
N SER A 90 3.80 -0.04 18.24
CA SER A 90 3.08 -1.09 17.51
C SER A 90 3.51 -2.49 17.88
N THR A 91 2.57 -3.41 17.74
CA THR A 91 2.81 -4.85 17.82
C THR A 91 2.28 -5.51 16.56
N ILE A 92 3.03 -6.48 16.04
CA ILE A 92 2.57 -7.40 15.00
C ILE A 92 2.94 -8.79 15.50
N VAL A 93 1.94 -9.64 15.70
CA VAL A 93 2.12 -10.99 16.23
C VAL A 93 1.49 -11.97 15.28
N ARG A 94 2.30 -12.89 14.76
CA ARG A 94 1.82 -14.07 14.03
C ARG A 94 1.60 -15.20 15.04
N ASP A 95 0.52 -15.95 14.87
CA ASP A 95 0.34 -17.15 15.68
C ASP A 95 1.41 -18.20 15.37
N ASN A 96 1.73 -19.05 16.36
CA ASN A 96 2.77 -20.07 16.22
C ASN A 96 2.44 -21.12 15.14
N THR A 97 1.19 -21.20 14.70
CA THR A 97 0.72 -22.11 13.65
C THR A 97 0.75 -21.47 12.25
N GLY A 98 1.04 -20.17 12.17
CA GLY A 98 1.05 -19.37 10.94
C GLY A 98 -0.32 -19.22 10.27
N GLY A 99 -1.42 -19.43 11.02
CA GLY A 99 -2.79 -19.30 10.56
C GLY A 99 -3.39 -17.90 10.69
N SER A 100 -2.79 -17.02 11.51
CA SER A 100 -3.32 -15.69 11.76
C SER A 100 -2.23 -14.68 12.13
N MET A 101 -2.52 -13.41 11.87
CA MET A 101 -1.72 -12.26 12.26
C MET A 101 -2.61 -11.27 12.99
N ARG A 102 -2.16 -10.80 14.16
CA ARG A 102 -2.78 -9.71 14.90
C ARG A 102 -1.84 -8.53 14.92
N PHE A 103 -2.39 -7.32 14.84
CA PHE A 103 -1.60 -6.11 14.92
C PHE A 103 -2.35 -5.01 15.64
N GLU A 104 -1.58 -4.13 16.25
CA GLU A 104 -2.07 -2.95 16.95
C GLU A 104 -1.05 -1.83 16.79
N VAL A 105 -1.52 -0.64 16.45
CA VAL A 105 -0.70 0.54 16.17
C VAL A 105 -1.31 1.74 16.89
N HIS A 106 -0.50 2.36 17.74
CA HIS A 106 -0.80 3.63 18.40
C HIS A 106 0.16 4.71 17.92
N ASP A 107 -0.35 5.92 17.78
CA ASP A 107 0.45 7.09 17.46
C ASP A 107 1.40 7.38 18.63
N GLY A 108 2.70 7.51 18.35
CA GLY A 108 3.71 7.59 19.39
C GLY A 108 3.70 8.91 20.16
N ALA A 109 3.21 9.99 19.55
CA ALA A 109 3.14 11.30 20.20
C ALA A 109 1.89 11.43 21.08
N THR A 110 0.77 10.87 20.64
CA THR A 110 -0.52 11.05 21.31
C THR A 110 -0.99 9.82 22.09
N SER A 111 -0.34 8.68 21.91
CA SER A 111 -0.75 7.35 22.38
C SER A 111 -2.18 6.95 21.96
N ARG A 112 -2.78 7.66 21.00
CA ARG A 112 -4.12 7.34 20.49
C ARG A 112 -4.04 6.14 19.55
N PRO A 113 -5.04 5.24 19.57
CA PRO A 113 -5.07 4.13 18.64
C PRO A 113 -5.19 4.67 17.21
N VAL A 114 -4.38 4.13 16.30
CA VAL A 114 -4.43 4.44 14.86
C VAL A 114 -5.19 3.34 14.15
N MET A 115 -4.77 2.08 14.36
CA MET A 115 -5.42 0.92 13.77
C MET A 115 -5.11 -0.33 14.58
N ASN A 116 -6.07 -1.25 14.63
CA ASN A 116 -5.83 -2.62 15.05
C ASN A 116 -6.56 -3.59 14.12
N GLY A 117 -6.15 -4.85 14.14
CA GLY A 117 -6.81 -5.88 13.38
C GLY A 117 -6.28 -7.28 13.63
N SER A 118 -7.01 -8.23 13.07
CA SER A 118 -6.67 -9.64 13.02
C SER A 118 -7.00 -10.14 11.63
N LEU A 119 -6.03 -10.75 10.96
CA LEU A 119 -6.19 -11.30 9.62
C LEU A 119 -5.84 -12.78 9.63
N ARG A 120 -6.66 -13.59 8.96
CA ARG A 120 -6.32 -14.98 8.69
C ARG A 120 -5.23 -15.06 7.62
N LEU A 121 -4.10 -15.68 7.94
CA LEU A 121 -3.04 -15.94 6.98
C LEU A 121 -3.37 -17.18 6.15
N GLN A 122 -2.95 -17.16 4.89
CA GLN A 122 -3.10 -18.30 3.98
C GLN A 122 -1.78 -19.01 3.82
N ARG A 123 -1.87 -20.32 3.56
CA ARG A 123 -0.73 -21.13 3.10
C ARG A 123 -0.72 -21.29 1.58
N ARG A 124 -1.84 -21.00 0.91
CA ARG A 124 -2.03 -21.17 -0.53
C ARG A 124 -2.96 -20.08 -1.07
N ASN A 125 -2.80 -19.77 -2.34
CA ASN A 125 -3.69 -18.84 -3.04
C ASN A 125 -5.13 -19.35 -3.06
N GLN A 126 -6.10 -18.44 -2.89
CA GLN A 126 -7.48 -18.77 -3.19
C GLN A 126 -7.65 -18.80 -4.72
N MET A 127 -7.78 -20.00 -5.28
CA MET A 127 -7.84 -20.22 -6.74
C MET A 127 -8.88 -19.33 -7.43
N HIS A 128 -10.04 -19.13 -6.79
CA HIS A 128 -11.09 -18.28 -7.34
C HIS A 128 -10.67 -16.79 -7.42
N ALA A 129 -9.91 -16.28 -6.45
CA ALA A 129 -9.42 -14.90 -6.44
C ALA A 129 -8.32 -14.72 -7.48
N THR A 130 -7.37 -15.67 -7.56
CA THR A 130 -6.33 -15.69 -8.60
C THR A 130 -6.94 -15.76 -10.00
N TRP A 131 -7.94 -16.61 -10.20
CA TRP A 131 -8.64 -16.73 -11.49
C TRP A 131 -9.42 -15.46 -11.85
N SER A 132 -10.10 -14.85 -10.87
CA SER A 132 -10.81 -13.58 -11.06
C SER A 132 -9.84 -12.47 -11.45
N LEU A 133 -8.69 -12.36 -10.77
CA LEU A 133 -7.65 -11.40 -11.14
C LEU A 133 -7.12 -11.68 -12.54
N MET A 134 -6.82 -12.93 -12.88
CA MET A 134 -6.33 -13.31 -14.20
C MET A 134 -7.31 -12.94 -15.32
N ARG A 135 -8.63 -13.08 -15.09
CA ARG A 135 -9.66 -12.62 -16.05
C ARG A 135 -9.66 -11.11 -16.24
N LEU A 136 -9.38 -10.35 -15.19
CA LEU A 136 -9.32 -8.88 -15.26
C LEU A 136 -8.07 -8.39 -15.98
N VAL A 137 -6.90 -8.93 -15.64
CA VAL A 137 -5.60 -8.46 -16.18
C VAL A 137 -5.22 -9.12 -17.50
N GLY A 138 -5.77 -10.29 -17.79
CA GLY A 138 -5.39 -11.17 -18.89
C GLY A 138 -4.17 -12.05 -18.57
N LEU A 139 -4.17 -13.27 -19.11
CA LEU A 139 -3.10 -14.27 -18.85
C LEU A 139 -1.71 -13.75 -19.22
N LYS A 140 -1.56 -13.05 -20.35
CA LYS A 140 -0.28 -12.51 -20.80
C LYS A 140 0.32 -11.53 -19.79
N THR A 141 -0.49 -10.59 -19.32
CA THR A 141 -0.07 -9.59 -18.32
C THR A 141 0.24 -10.25 -16.98
N MET A 142 -0.57 -11.23 -16.57
CA MET A 142 -0.33 -12.00 -15.35
C MET A 142 1.03 -12.71 -15.41
N LEU A 143 1.31 -13.43 -16.49
CA LEU A 143 2.59 -14.14 -16.68
C LEU A 143 3.78 -13.18 -16.72
N ALA A 144 3.65 -12.04 -17.40
CA ALA A 144 4.70 -11.02 -17.45
C ALA A 144 5.00 -10.42 -16.06
N ASN A 145 3.97 -10.22 -15.23
CA ASN A 145 4.17 -9.75 -13.86
C ASN A 145 4.77 -10.83 -12.95
N LEU A 146 4.39 -12.11 -13.13
CA LEU A 146 4.98 -13.22 -12.37
C LEU A 146 6.47 -13.44 -12.68
N SER A 147 6.90 -13.16 -13.91
CA SER A 147 8.32 -13.25 -14.30
C SER A 147 9.11 -11.97 -14.03
N ALA A 148 8.46 -10.88 -13.67
CA ALA A 148 9.12 -9.61 -13.43
C ALA A 148 10.08 -9.72 -12.23
N PRO A 149 11.29 -9.15 -12.32
CA PRO A 149 12.25 -9.20 -11.21
C PRO A 149 11.77 -8.43 -9.99
N TYR A 150 10.89 -7.43 -10.19
CA TYR A 150 10.28 -6.55 -9.21
C TYR A 150 8.99 -5.93 -9.78
N THR A 151 8.13 -5.41 -8.91
CA THR A 151 6.96 -4.60 -9.26
C THR A 151 7.29 -3.13 -9.00
N PRO A 152 7.33 -2.27 -10.05
CA PRO A 152 7.48 -0.84 -9.86
C PRO A 152 6.19 -0.23 -9.32
N MET A 153 6.32 0.73 -8.43
CA MET A 153 5.22 1.47 -7.83
C MET A 153 5.60 2.95 -7.75
N ARG A 154 4.62 3.83 -7.91
CA ARG A 154 4.80 5.26 -7.72
C ARG A 154 4.19 5.64 -6.38
N VAL A 155 4.94 6.32 -5.52
CA VAL A 155 4.44 6.81 -4.24
C VAL A 155 4.50 8.32 -4.24
N VAL A 156 3.37 8.93 -3.93
CA VAL A 156 3.20 10.38 -3.88
C VAL A 156 3.20 10.79 -2.42
N ASN A 157 4.04 11.76 -2.06
CA ASN A 157 3.95 12.37 -0.73
C ASN A 157 2.77 13.35 -0.67
N PRO A 158 2.12 13.52 0.49
CA PRO A 158 1.14 14.58 0.68
C PRO A 158 1.84 15.94 0.66
N VAL A 159 1.07 17.01 0.40
CA VAL A 159 1.57 18.38 0.56
C VAL A 159 1.77 18.63 2.06
N THR A 160 2.96 19.08 2.44
CA THR A 160 3.31 19.42 3.82
C THR A 160 3.93 20.82 3.86
N PRO A 161 4.03 21.47 5.03
CA PRO A 161 4.77 22.73 5.14
C PRO A 161 6.24 22.64 4.69
N MET A 162 6.86 21.45 4.79
CA MET A 162 8.23 21.20 4.33
C MET A 162 8.32 20.90 2.83
N LEU A 163 7.25 20.39 2.23
CA LEU A 163 7.15 20.05 0.81
C LEU A 163 5.86 20.64 0.22
N PRO A 164 5.93 21.84 -0.39
CA PRO A 164 4.75 22.58 -0.84
C PRO A 164 4.08 21.97 -2.08
N GLN A 165 4.61 20.86 -2.59
CA GLN A 165 4.08 20.15 -3.75
C GLN A 165 4.13 18.64 -3.54
N ASN A 166 3.26 17.93 -4.26
CA ASN A 166 3.32 16.48 -4.38
C ASN A 166 4.53 16.09 -5.25
N ASN A 167 5.53 15.46 -4.65
CA ASN A 167 6.60 14.77 -5.37
C ASN A 167 6.25 13.30 -5.55
N VAL A 168 6.92 12.65 -6.50
CA VAL A 168 6.74 11.23 -6.79
C VAL A 168 8.04 10.51 -6.54
N ALA A 169 8.05 9.59 -5.57
CA ALA A 169 9.10 8.61 -5.38
C ALA A 169 8.79 7.35 -6.20
N MET A 170 9.81 6.82 -6.86
CA MET A 170 9.72 5.48 -7.45
C MET A 170 10.05 4.46 -6.38
N ALA A 171 9.21 3.44 -6.26
CA ALA A 171 9.42 2.32 -5.36
C ALA A 171 9.45 1.01 -6.14
N TYR A 172 10.24 0.05 -5.67
CA TYR A 172 10.34 -1.27 -6.27
C TYR A 172 10.12 -2.31 -5.19
N ALA A 173 9.11 -3.15 -5.40
CA ALA A 173 8.72 -4.20 -4.48
C ALA A 173 9.00 -5.58 -5.07
N LYS A 174 9.42 -6.52 -4.23
CA LYS A 174 9.47 -7.94 -4.56
C LYS A 174 9.05 -8.75 -3.36
N SER A 175 8.27 -9.79 -3.57
CA SER A 175 7.94 -10.78 -2.55
C SER A 175 8.35 -12.16 -3.03
N GLN A 176 8.78 -13.03 -2.12
CA GLN A 176 9.00 -14.45 -2.42
C GLN A 176 7.66 -15.15 -2.64
N THR A 177 6.71 -14.86 -1.75
CA THR A 177 5.35 -15.40 -1.83
C THR A 177 4.37 -14.24 -1.91
N ASN A 178 3.38 -14.36 -2.80
CA ASN A 178 2.28 -13.42 -2.91
C ASN A 178 0.96 -14.21 -2.93
N LEU A 179 0.23 -14.15 -1.82
CA LEU A 179 -1.03 -14.85 -1.65
C LEU A 179 -2.20 -13.86 -1.63
N LEU A 180 -3.13 -14.05 -2.55
CA LEU A 180 -4.33 -13.25 -2.69
C LEU A 180 -5.56 -14.04 -2.22
N ARG A 181 -6.41 -13.37 -1.45
CA ARG A 181 -7.73 -13.88 -1.06
C ARG A 181 -8.73 -12.74 -0.90
N TYR A 182 -10.01 -13.06 -0.97
CA TYR A 182 -11.02 -12.09 -0.54
C TYR A 182 -10.97 -11.88 0.98
N TYR A 183 -11.38 -10.69 1.38
CA TYR A 183 -11.57 -10.36 2.79
C TYR A 183 -12.78 -11.14 3.31
N ASP A 184 -12.66 -11.75 4.48
CA ASP A 184 -13.71 -12.55 5.09
C ASP A 184 -14.11 -11.93 6.43
N PRO A 185 -15.24 -11.22 6.55
CA PRO A 185 -15.63 -10.56 7.80
C PRO A 185 -15.93 -11.54 8.95
N ALA A 186 -16.07 -12.84 8.68
CA ALA A 186 -16.23 -13.85 9.73
C ALA A 186 -14.90 -14.21 10.41
N THR A 187 -13.77 -14.04 9.72
CA THR A 187 -12.44 -14.42 10.24
C THR A 187 -11.44 -13.27 10.30
N ASP A 188 -11.73 -12.16 9.61
CA ASP A 188 -10.92 -10.96 9.58
C ASP A 188 -11.60 -9.80 10.30
N ASN A 189 -10.79 -9.03 11.01
CA ASN A 189 -11.21 -7.78 11.61
C ASN A 189 -10.17 -6.69 11.35
N LEU A 190 -10.65 -5.50 11.01
CA LEU A 190 -9.84 -4.31 10.90
C LEU A 190 -10.65 -3.13 11.45
N ARG A 191 -10.01 -2.32 12.31
CA ARG A 191 -10.65 -1.16 12.95
C ARG A 191 -9.68 0.00 12.97
N PHE A 192 -10.16 1.17 12.53
CA PHE A 192 -9.48 2.43 12.78
C PHE A 192 -9.69 2.87 14.23
N GLY A 193 -8.67 3.49 14.82
CA GLY A 193 -8.71 3.97 16.20
C GLY A 193 -9.21 5.41 16.36
N GLY A 194 -9.51 6.12 15.27
CA GLY A 194 -10.10 7.45 15.31
C GLY A 194 -9.96 8.25 14.03
N ALA A 195 -10.32 9.53 14.11
CA ALA A 195 -10.26 10.48 13.01
C ALA A 195 -8.81 10.66 12.46
N PRO A 196 -8.65 10.91 11.15
CA PRO A 196 -9.73 11.09 10.17
C PRO A 196 -10.28 9.78 9.58
N PHE A 197 -9.73 8.62 9.95
CA PHE A 197 -9.97 7.39 9.19
C PHE A 197 -11.23 6.62 9.61
N ASP A 198 -11.67 6.79 10.85
CA ASP A 198 -12.92 6.19 11.36
C ASP A 198 -14.17 6.67 10.58
N GLN A 199 -14.10 7.81 9.91
CA GLN A 199 -15.18 8.39 9.11
C GLN A 199 -15.23 7.88 7.66
N LEU A 200 -14.25 7.10 7.20
CA LEU A 200 -14.09 6.77 5.77
C LEU A 200 -15.06 5.70 5.22
N ASP A 201 -15.95 5.11 6.05
CA ASP A 201 -16.75 3.91 5.72
C ASP A 201 -15.92 2.86 4.93
N PHE A 202 -14.71 2.59 5.42
CA PHE A 202 -13.77 1.72 4.72
C PHE A 202 -14.30 0.29 4.67
N ARG A 203 -14.41 -0.26 3.46
CA ARG A 203 -14.88 -1.63 3.23
C ARG A 203 -13.77 -2.46 2.58
N PRO A 204 -13.01 -3.25 3.36
CA PRO A 204 -11.98 -4.11 2.80
C PRO A 204 -12.61 -5.16 1.88
N THR A 205 -12.01 -5.39 0.71
CA THR A 205 -12.52 -6.34 -0.29
C THR A 205 -11.60 -7.55 -0.47
N TYR A 206 -10.30 -7.38 -0.26
CA TYR A 206 -9.32 -8.46 -0.36
C TYR A 206 -8.15 -8.24 0.59
N VAL A 207 -7.39 -9.31 0.80
CA VAL A 207 -6.13 -9.32 1.53
C VAL A 207 -5.05 -9.88 0.61
N GLN A 208 -3.92 -9.18 0.53
CA GLN A 208 -2.71 -9.63 -0.14
C GLN A 208 -1.63 -9.87 0.91
N GLN A 209 -1.26 -11.12 1.12
CA GLN A 209 -0.17 -11.52 1.99
C GLN A 209 1.12 -11.63 1.17
N MET A 210 2.13 -10.86 1.56
CA MET A 210 3.45 -10.87 0.92
C MET A 210 4.48 -11.35 1.93
N GLU A 211 5.22 -12.40 1.58
CA GLU A 211 6.31 -12.94 2.41
C GLU A 211 7.65 -12.79 1.71
N GLY A 212 8.72 -12.62 2.50
CA GLY A 212 10.03 -12.24 1.98
C GLY A 212 9.96 -10.91 1.21
N PHE A 213 9.13 -9.98 1.68
CA PHE A 213 8.90 -8.69 1.07
C PHE A 213 10.18 -7.85 1.15
N ARG A 214 10.67 -7.43 -0.01
CA ARG A 214 11.81 -6.54 -0.21
C ARG A 214 11.32 -5.31 -0.92
N PHE A 215 11.80 -4.17 -0.46
CA PHE A 215 11.26 -2.90 -0.89
C PHE A 215 12.35 -1.84 -0.89
N VAL A 216 12.40 -1.06 -1.96
CA VAL A 216 13.36 0.03 -2.14
C VAL A 216 12.62 1.26 -2.62
N TYR A 217 12.81 2.37 -1.91
CA TYR A 217 12.45 3.71 -2.37
C TYR A 217 13.65 4.37 -3.04
N LEU A 218 13.43 4.93 -4.23
CA LEU A 218 14.35 5.89 -4.83
C LEU A 218 14.01 7.28 -4.31
N ASP A 219 15.07 8.06 -4.06
CA ASP A 219 14.94 9.46 -3.70
C ASP A 219 14.10 10.19 -4.76
N PRO A 220 13.01 10.89 -4.39
CA PRO A 220 12.18 11.60 -5.35
C PRO A 220 12.95 12.70 -6.12
N SER A 221 14.06 13.21 -5.57
CA SER A 221 14.96 14.13 -6.29
C SER A 221 15.85 13.43 -7.33
N ALA A 222 16.05 12.11 -7.21
CA ALA A 222 16.81 11.30 -8.15
C ALA A 222 15.94 10.69 -9.27
N ALA A 223 14.60 10.84 -9.19
CA ALA A 223 13.72 10.37 -10.24
C ALA A 223 13.98 11.18 -11.52
N PRO A 224 14.15 10.52 -12.69
CA PRO A 224 14.28 11.24 -13.95
C PRO A 224 13.05 12.13 -14.12
N THR A 225 13.26 13.43 -14.29
CA THR A 225 12.20 14.39 -14.63
C THR A 225 11.37 13.79 -15.74
N ALA A 226 10.06 13.64 -15.51
CA ALA A 226 9.15 13.25 -16.57
C ALA A 226 9.40 14.17 -17.77
N PRO A 227 9.52 13.64 -19.01
CA PRO A 227 9.73 14.49 -20.17
C PRO A 227 8.63 15.55 -20.17
N ALA A 228 9.03 16.81 -20.31
CA ALA A 228 8.12 17.94 -20.36
C ALA A 228 7.00 17.59 -21.34
N GLN A 229 5.75 17.59 -20.85
CA GLN A 229 4.60 17.38 -21.71
C GLN A 229 4.58 18.55 -22.70
N SER A 230 5.01 18.27 -23.93
CA SER A 230 4.89 19.19 -25.05
C SER A 230 3.41 19.53 -25.19
N SER A 231 3.04 20.73 -24.73
CA SER A 231 1.75 21.33 -25.03
C SER A 231 1.67 21.51 -26.54
N ALA A 232 1.02 20.56 -27.23
CA ALA A 232 0.59 20.80 -28.59
C ALA A 232 -0.43 21.94 -28.57
N PRO A 233 -0.29 22.97 -29.41
CA PRO A 233 -1.27 24.04 -29.49
C PRO A 233 -2.59 23.46 -30.01
N VAL A 234 -3.69 23.92 -29.39
CA VAL A 234 -5.08 23.67 -29.80
C VAL A 234 -5.35 24.30 -31.16
#